data_AF-A0A3D3VW60-F1
#
_entry.id   AF-A0A3D3VW60-F1
#
_cell.length_a   1.000
_cell.length_b   1.000
_cell.length_c   1.000
_cell.angle_alpha   90.00
_cell.angle_beta   90.00
_cell.angle_gamma   90.00
#
_symmetry.space_group_name_H-M   'P 1'
#
loop_
_entity.id
_entity.type
_entity.pdbx_description
1 polymer ?
#
loop_
_entity_poly.entity_id
_entity_poly.type
_entity_poly.pdbx_seq_one_letter_code
_entity_poly.pdbx_strand_id
1 'polypeptide(L)'
;MIIASFAVWKNEKDKIAPQGSEHERLQAFQEWMEADPLLFSKTADLEKVKEAIVRLKETQNGFLAENGWQDQIFPMNFWEKFIDTSRQYADFEDSPSGANAEAVLVGMEEAARAYGEDLERLKNIITGFNSQNTKHVSLGGETHTTFKMMGDDLDLMDRNLEKIVEQVEKRKRCFFESVEFCEKPLKKFQKPIRSDRNESEPVILESALLGLDENKKYGGPYEINSPCWEKKEKQYLYSFRNCRNPKEYCVAELILATKKYYQKLSDNLPFDKLLKEKGGTLTHQSATSPYACNNLEYHPKAATLDYFYEKYRYESFFERLMDENRFASFPEEVRAAIMEGRGAEKSFFEARFPSEDRLEELFESYAYVSRLFSGSEFLSDKERDDLRTRYSLLDEKMANFDLIVNWIDLYFSRLDQKFPYLAEKNGVGKPFVYAFRSNYLLFFLNFSPIAWRIPEKPEYLLIGADIDASRSTVISREKALEMFGEEEIEKSLRLYEEAGSKHDFYKNNP
;
A
#
# COMPACT_ATOMS: atom_id res chain seq x y z
N MET A 1 -0.46 -14.22 26.28
CA MET A 1 0.73 -15.07 26.57
C MET A 1 2.01 -14.49 25.94
N ILE A 2 1.92 -13.75 24.82
CA ILE A 2 3.06 -13.11 24.12
C ILE A 2 3.73 -11.96 24.91
N ILE A 3 2.98 -11.19 25.71
CA ILE A 3 3.52 -10.08 26.53
C ILE A 3 4.51 -10.58 27.61
N ALA A 4 4.38 -11.83 28.06
CA ALA A 4 5.27 -12.39 29.09
C ALA A 4 6.68 -12.71 28.57
N SER A 5 6.85 -12.89 27.26
CA SER A 5 8.14 -13.25 26.64
C SER A 5 9.17 -12.11 26.68
N PHE A 6 8.71 -10.87 26.53
CA PHE A 6 9.60 -9.69 26.45
C PHE A 6 10.23 -9.30 27.80
N ALA A 7 9.59 -9.63 28.93
CA ALA A 7 10.09 -9.26 30.26
C ALA A 7 11.26 -10.14 30.74
N VAL A 8 11.47 -11.32 30.14
CA VAL A 8 12.47 -12.30 30.58
C VAL A 8 13.88 -11.93 30.08
N TRP A 9 13.99 -11.29 28.92
CA TRP A 9 15.28 -11.08 28.24
C TRP A 9 16.23 -10.13 28.98
N LYS A 10 15.71 -9.12 29.71
CA LYS A 10 16.54 -8.16 30.45
C LYS A 10 17.34 -8.81 31.60
N ASN A 11 16.94 -9.98 32.07
CA ASN A 11 17.62 -10.73 33.14
C ASN A 11 18.56 -11.85 32.62
N GLU A 12 18.63 -12.10 31.30
CA GLU A 12 19.46 -13.17 30.72
C GLU A 12 20.73 -12.70 29.99
N LYS A 13 20.94 -11.37 29.83
CA LYS A 13 22.18 -10.79 29.27
C LYS A 13 23.47 -11.29 29.95
N ASP A 14 23.39 -11.80 31.19
CA ASP A 14 24.53 -12.21 32.01
C ASP A 14 24.99 -13.68 31.84
N LYS A 15 24.37 -14.49 30.96
CA LYS A 15 24.63 -15.95 30.93
C LYS A 15 25.36 -16.49 29.71
N ILE A 16 25.56 -15.70 28.65
CA ILE A 16 26.25 -16.16 27.43
C ILE A 16 27.35 -15.16 27.09
N ALA A 17 28.61 -15.62 27.10
CA ALA A 17 29.73 -14.81 26.64
C ALA A 17 29.58 -14.57 25.12
N PRO A 18 29.65 -13.33 24.63
CA PRO A 18 29.51 -13.04 23.20
C PRO A 18 30.60 -13.75 22.39
N GLN A 19 30.24 -14.31 21.24
CA GLN A 19 31.19 -14.86 20.28
C GLN A 19 31.46 -13.82 19.17
N GLY A 20 32.73 -13.72 18.74
CA GLY A 20 33.21 -12.69 17.81
C GLY A 20 33.48 -11.33 18.48
N SER A 21 34.13 -10.42 17.75
CA SER A 21 34.29 -9.04 18.19
C SER A 21 32.97 -8.27 18.07
N GLU A 22 32.79 -7.25 18.90
CA GLU A 22 31.62 -6.35 18.82
C GLU A 22 31.52 -5.69 17.44
N HIS A 23 32.67 -5.36 16.83
CA HIS A 23 32.74 -4.79 15.50
C HIS A 23 32.18 -5.74 14.42
N GLU A 24 32.57 -7.02 14.46
CA GLU A 24 32.05 -8.04 13.52
C GLU A 24 30.53 -8.23 13.68
N ARG A 25 30.02 -8.26 14.92
CA ARG A 25 28.57 -8.35 15.16
C ARG A 25 27.82 -7.12 14.69
N LEU A 26 28.35 -5.92 14.93
CA LEU A 26 27.75 -4.67 14.48
C LEU A 26 27.67 -4.62 12.95
N GLN A 27 28.75 -4.99 12.25
CA GLN A 27 28.77 -5.04 10.80
C GLN A 27 27.79 -6.06 10.24
N ALA A 28 27.79 -7.29 10.77
CA ALA A 28 26.86 -8.34 10.33
C ALA A 28 25.40 -7.96 10.59
N PHE A 29 25.13 -7.29 11.72
CA PHE A 29 23.81 -6.75 12.05
C PHE A 29 23.39 -5.67 11.06
N GLN A 30 24.27 -4.72 10.73
CA GLN A 30 24.01 -3.69 9.74
C GLN A 30 23.69 -4.27 8.36
N GLU A 31 24.51 -5.22 7.89
CA GLU A 31 24.30 -5.91 6.61
C GLU A 31 22.95 -6.66 6.58
N TRP A 32 22.58 -7.33 7.67
CA TRP A 32 21.29 -8.01 7.76
C TRP A 32 20.13 -7.03 7.71
N MET A 33 20.19 -5.99 8.54
CA MET A 33 19.16 -4.96 8.64
C MET A 33 18.93 -4.23 7.32
N GLU A 34 20.00 -3.95 6.57
CA GLU A 34 19.91 -3.34 5.25
C GLU A 34 19.19 -4.24 4.24
N ALA A 35 19.42 -5.55 4.30
CA ALA A 35 18.96 -6.47 3.28
C ALA A 35 17.62 -7.17 3.62
N ASP A 36 17.21 -7.16 4.88
CA ASP A 36 15.89 -7.61 5.35
C ASP A 36 15.32 -6.64 6.41
N PRO A 37 14.78 -5.48 5.99
CA PRO A 37 14.16 -4.51 6.90
C PRO A 37 12.98 -5.10 7.69
N LEU A 38 12.88 -4.82 8.98
CA LEU A 38 11.81 -5.31 9.88
C LEU A 38 11.29 -4.18 10.76
N LEU A 39 10.01 -3.81 10.59
CA LEU A 39 9.34 -2.74 11.35
C LEU A 39 9.96 -1.35 11.18
N PHE A 40 10.66 -1.14 10.07
CA PHE A 40 11.07 0.19 9.60
C PHE A 40 11.04 0.25 8.08
N SER A 41 11.11 1.46 7.52
CA SER A 41 11.27 1.70 6.09
C SER A 41 12.43 2.64 5.82
N LYS A 42 13.26 2.31 4.82
CA LYS A 42 14.32 3.18 4.30
C LYS A 42 13.82 4.14 3.22
N THR A 43 12.71 3.78 2.57
CA THR A 43 12.28 4.42 1.33
C THR A 43 11.08 5.36 1.50
N ALA A 44 10.36 5.25 2.62
CA ALA A 44 9.30 6.17 2.97
C ALA A 44 9.83 7.57 3.35
N ASP A 45 9.15 8.62 2.90
CA ASP A 45 9.36 9.98 3.40
C ASP A 45 8.73 10.11 4.80
N LEU A 46 9.52 9.81 5.84
CA LEU A 46 9.04 9.67 7.22
C LEU A 46 8.37 10.94 7.76
N GLU A 47 8.82 12.12 7.34
CA GLU A 47 8.20 13.38 7.77
C GLU A 47 6.82 13.56 7.15
N LYS A 48 6.68 13.32 5.83
CA LYS A 48 5.35 13.36 5.18
C LYS A 48 4.41 12.28 5.69
N VAL A 49 4.91 11.06 5.93
CA VAL A 49 4.11 9.97 6.50
C VAL A 49 3.63 10.35 7.90
N LYS A 50 4.50 10.90 8.76
CA LYS A 50 4.12 11.39 10.08
C LYS A 50 3.04 12.47 10.01
N GLU A 51 3.21 13.46 9.15
CA GLU A 51 2.20 14.50 8.96
C GLU A 51 0.84 13.92 8.54
N ALA A 52 0.84 12.94 7.63
CA ALA A 52 -0.37 12.26 7.18
C ALA A 52 -1.04 11.46 8.32
N ILE A 53 -0.26 10.76 9.14
CA ILE A 53 -0.76 10.01 10.30
C ILE A 53 -1.32 10.94 11.38
N VAL A 54 -0.67 12.08 11.66
CA VAL A 54 -1.17 13.09 12.61
C VAL A 54 -2.55 13.60 12.17
N ARG A 55 -2.71 13.96 10.89
CA ARG A 55 -4.01 14.38 10.35
C ARG A 55 -5.07 13.29 10.49
N LEU A 56 -4.75 12.05 10.11
CA LEU A 56 -5.67 10.93 10.25
C LEU A 56 -6.09 10.70 11.72
N LYS A 57 -5.16 10.87 12.66
CA LYS A 57 -5.40 10.75 14.10
C LYS A 57 -6.33 11.85 14.60
N GLU A 58 -6.14 13.09 14.14
CA GLU A 58 -7.03 14.21 14.46
C GLU A 58 -8.46 13.97 13.94
N THR A 59 -8.61 13.57 12.67
CA THR A 59 -9.89 13.23 12.07
C THR A 59 -10.58 12.08 12.83
N GLN A 60 -9.85 11.01 13.17
CA GLN A 60 -10.37 9.91 13.99
C GLN A 60 -10.85 10.40 15.37
N ASN A 61 -10.03 11.18 16.07
CA ASN A 61 -10.37 11.63 17.42
C ASN A 61 -11.61 12.54 17.42
N GLY A 62 -11.76 13.40 16.42
CA GLY A 62 -12.98 14.18 16.20
C GLY A 62 -14.20 13.27 16.04
N PHE A 63 -14.13 12.32 15.09
CA PHE A 63 -15.19 11.34 14.85
C PHE A 63 -15.56 10.56 16.12
N LEU A 64 -14.57 10.06 16.87
CA LEU A 64 -14.80 9.29 18.10
C LEU A 64 -15.47 10.13 19.18
N ALA A 65 -15.03 11.38 19.37
CA ALA A 65 -15.59 12.30 20.35
C ALA A 65 -17.06 12.63 20.04
N GLU A 66 -17.37 12.95 18.78
CA GLU A 66 -18.74 13.26 18.33
C GLU A 66 -19.70 12.08 18.50
N ASN A 67 -19.20 10.86 18.34
CA ASN A 67 -20.01 9.63 18.44
C ASN A 67 -19.95 8.97 19.83
N GLY A 68 -19.19 9.53 20.78
CA GLY A 68 -19.01 8.98 22.12
C GLY A 68 -18.30 7.61 22.15
N TRP A 69 -17.46 7.32 21.17
CA TRP A 69 -16.72 6.05 21.06
C TRP A 69 -15.34 6.17 21.72
N GLN A 70 -14.89 5.09 22.36
CA GLN A 70 -13.58 5.03 23.02
C GLN A 70 -12.56 4.20 22.23
N ASP A 71 -13.04 3.31 21.37
CA ASP A 71 -12.19 2.39 20.63
C ASP A 71 -11.59 3.07 19.39
N GLN A 72 -10.27 2.97 19.23
CA GLN A 72 -9.58 3.45 18.04
C GLN A 72 -10.02 2.66 16.80
N ILE A 73 -10.14 3.36 15.67
CA ILE A 73 -10.53 2.79 14.38
C ILE A 73 -9.30 2.30 13.60
N PHE A 74 -8.18 3.01 13.74
CA PHE A 74 -6.90 2.73 13.11
C PHE A 74 -5.84 2.41 14.17
N PRO A 75 -4.81 1.59 13.85
CA PRO A 75 -3.76 1.18 14.79
C PRO A 75 -2.72 2.29 14.98
N MET A 76 -3.13 3.37 15.63
CA MET A 76 -2.31 4.58 15.76
C MET A 76 -1.04 4.33 16.58
N ASN A 77 -1.08 3.41 17.55
CA ASN A 77 0.08 3.13 18.39
C ASN A 77 1.15 2.40 17.58
N PHE A 78 0.75 1.43 16.75
CA PHE A 78 1.65 0.77 15.81
C PHE A 78 2.32 1.77 14.86
N TRP A 79 1.55 2.68 14.25
CA TRP A 79 2.09 3.67 13.31
C TRP A 79 3.13 4.60 13.94
N GLU A 80 2.85 5.10 15.15
CA GLU A 80 3.78 5.96 15.87
C GLU A 80 5.10 5.23 16.14
N LYS A 81 5.03 3.97 16.61
CA LYS A 81 6.22 3.17 16.88
C LYS A 81 6.98 2.73 15.62
N PHE A 82 6.28 2.46 14.53
CA PHE A 82 6.90 2.17 13.23
C PHE A 82 7.70 3.38 12.71
N ILE A 83 7.16 4.59 12.83
CA ILE A 83 7.85 5.84 12.43
C ILE A 83 9.08 6.09 13.32
N ASP A 84 8.93 5.91 14.65
CA ASP A 84 10.04 6.07 15.59
C ASP A 84 11.17 5.07 15.31
N THR A 85 10.82 3.80 15.06
CA THR A 85 11.79 2.76 14.69
C THR A 85 12.49 3.08 13.37
N SER A 86 11.77 3.63 12.39
CA SER A 86 12.36 4.05 11.12
C SER A 86 13.35 5.20 11.28
N ARG A 87 13.10 6.15 12.18
CA ARG A 87 14.06 7.21 12.51
C ARG A 87 15.30 6.68 13.23
N GLN A 88 15.10 5.79 14.20
CA GLN A 88 16.22 5.13 14.88
C GLN A 88 17.09 4.35 13.89
N TYR A 89 16.48 3.72 12.88
CA TYR A 89 17.23 3.06 11.82
C TYR A 89 18.01 4.06 10.96
N ALA A 90 17.42 5.20 10.60
CA ALA A 90 18.14 6.25 9.88
C ALA A 90 19.37 6.75 10.68
N ASP A 91 19.22 6.98 11.99
CA ASP A 91 20.33 7.35 12.88
C ASP A 91 21.42 6.26 12.94
N PHE A 92 21.01 4.99 12.90
CA PHE A 92 21.92 3.84 12.86
C PHE A 92 22.64 3.71 11.52
N GLU A 93 21.95 3.96 10.40
CA GLU A 93 22.53 3.94 9.06
C GLU A 93 23.56 5.07 8.88
N ASP A 94 23.23 6.28 9.34
CA ASP A 94 24.12 7.45 9.26
C ASP A 94 25.34 7.32 10.20
N SER A 95 25.17 6.66 11.35
CA SER A 95 26.23 6.51 12.35
C SER A 95 26.18 5.12 13.02
N PRO A 96 26.75 4.08 12.36
CA PRO A 96 26.73 2.72 12.90
C PRO A 96 27.49 2.62 14.22
N SER A 97 26.76 2.35 15.30
CA SER A 97 27.33 2.19 16.64
C SER A 97 26.49 1.20 17.45
N GLY A 98 27.08 0.62 18.50
CA GLY A 98 26.35 -0.32 19.36
C GLY A 98 25.14 0.31 20.06
N ALA A 99 25.25 1.60 20.43
CA ALA A 99 24.13 2.34 21.03
C ALA A 99 22.97 2.55 20.04
N ASN A 100 23.28 2.90 18.78
CA ASN A 100 22.25 3.06 17.76
C ASN A 100 21.64 1.71 17.36
N ALA A 101 22.43 0.64 17.28
CA ALA A 101 21.92 -0.71 17.05
C ALA A 101 20.95 -1.16 18.17
N GLU A 102 21.29 -0.92 19.44
CA GLU A 102 20.40 -1.20 20.57
C GLU A 102 19.12 -0.35 20.51
N ALA A 103 19.21 0.92 20.12
CA ALA A 103 18.04 1.78 19.95
C ALA A 103 17.08 1.24 18.89
N VAL A 104 17.59 0.78 17.74
CA VAL A 104 16.77 0.17 16.69
C VAL A 104 16.09 -1.12 17.17
N LEU A 105 16.83 -1.98 17.88
CA LEU A 105 16.27 -3.21 18.44
C LEU A 105 15.14 -2.93 19.45
N VAL A 106 15.31 -1.93 20.30
CA VAL A 106 14.26 -1.47 21.22
C VAL A 106 13.06 -0.94 20.44
N GLY A 107 13.28 -0.14 19.40
CA GLY A 107 12.22 0.33 18.50
C GLY A 107 11.41 -0.80 17.90
N MET A 108 12.08 -1.82 17.36
CA MET A 108 11.41 -3.02 16.82
C MET A 108 10.55 -3.73 17.86
N GLU A 109 11.05 -3.92 19.08
CA GLU A 109 10.28 -4.55 20.16
C GLU A 109 9.03 -3.73 20.51
N GLU A 110 9.18 -2.40 20.58
CA GLU A 110 8.05 -1.50 20.86
C GLU A 110 7.04 -1.48 19.72
N ALA A 111 7.49 -1.47 18.46
CA ALA A 111 6.62 -1.54 17.29
C ALA A 111 5.90 -2.89 17.19
N ALA A 112 6.57 -4.00 17.45
CA ALA A 112 5.96 -5.33 17.50
C ALA A 112 4.91 -5.43 18.62
N ARG A 113 5.20 -4.85 19.79
CA ARG A 113 4.24 -4.80 20.89
C ARG A 113 3.01 -3.96 20.53
N ALA A 114 3.22 -2.77 19.98
CA ALA A 114 2.14 -1.88 19.57
C ALA A 114 1.27 -2.50 18.45
N TYR A 115 1.90 -3.22 17.50
CA TYR A 115 1.20 -4.04 16.51
C TYR A 115 0.25 -5.03 17.20
N GLY A 116 0.75 -5.79 18.17
CA GLY A 116 -0.04 -6.80 18.89
C GLY A 116 -1.17 -6.21 19.74
N GLU A 117 -0.93 -5.10 20.43
CA GLU A 117 -1.94 -4.42 21.24
C GLU A 117 -3.08 -3.84 20.38
N ASP A 118 -2.74 -3.21 19.25
CA ASP A 118 -3.74 -2.68 18.33
C ASP A 118 -4.50 -3.80 17.60
N LEU A 119 -3.82 -4.90 17.27
CA LEU A 119 -4.45 -6.10 16.69
C LEU A 119 -5.44 -6.75 17.67
N GLU A 120 -5.05 -6.95 18.92
CA GLU A 120 -5.92 -7.54 19.95
C GLU A 120 -7.17 -6.67 20.20
N ARG A 121 -6.98 -5.34 20.29
CA ARG A 121 -8.09 -4.39 20.42
C ARG A 121 -9.07 -4.52 19.26
N LEU A 122 -8.56 -4.56 18.04
CA LEU A 122 -9.38 -4.70 16.85
C LEU A 122 -10.12 -6.04 16.81
N LYS A 123 -9.43 -7.14 17.15
CA LYS A 123 -10.00 -8.48 17.24
C LYS A 123 -11.15 -8.55 18.23
N ASN A 124 -11.02 -7.90 19.39
CA ASN A 124 -12.09 -7.82 20.39
C ASN A 124 -13.33 -7.09 19.83
N ILE A 125 -13.13 -6.01 19.07
CA ILE A 125 -14.23 -5.26 18.43
C ILE A 125 -14.93 -6.10 17.37
N ILE A 126 -14.17 -6.69 16.44
CA ILE A 126 -14.71 -7.51 15.33
C ILE A 126 -15.43 -8.75 15.86
N THR A 127 -14.87 -9.43 16.87
CA THR A 127 -15.51 -10.58 17.51
C THR A 127 -16.85 -10.22 18.13
N GLY A 128 -16.98 -9.00 18.68
CA GLY A 128 -18.25 -8.46 19.16
C GLY A 128 -19.35 -8.37 18.09
N PHE A 129 -19.00 -8.37 16.81
CA PHE A 129 -19.93 -8.32 15.68
C PHE A 129 -20.13 -9.66 14.95
N ASN A 130 -19.36 -10.71 15.28
CA ASN A 130 -19.39 -12.00 14.57
C ASN A 130 -20.76 -12.71 14.58
N SER A 131 -21.60 -12.46 15.58
CA SER A 131 -22.95 -13.05 15.68
C SER A 131 -23.92 -12.56 14.60
N GLN A 132 -23.58 -11.49 13.86
CA GLN A 132 -24.50 -10.84 12.94
C GLN A 132 -24.60 -11.54 11.57
N ASN A 133 -23.62 -12.39 11.20
CA ASN A 133 -23.51 -13.05 9.87
C ASN A 133 -23.86 -12.15 8.66
N THR A 134 -23.67 -10.83 8.83
CA THR A 134 -24.07 -9.81 7.88
C THR A 134 -23.05 -9.76 6.76
N LYS A 135 -23.54 -9.81 5.51
CA LYS A 135 -22.71 -9.49 4.35
C LYS A 135 -22.57 -7.99 4.24
N HIS A 136 -21.36 -7.50 4.41
CA HIS A 136 -21.00 -6.12 4.16
C HIS A 136 -20.60 -6.02 2.70
N VAL A 137 -21.61 -5.70 1.89
CA VAL A 137 -21.46 -5.43 0.47
C VAL A 137 -20.75 -4.09 0.29
N SER A 138 -19.70 -4.07 -0.52
CA SER A 138 -19.06 -2.83 -0.95
C SER A 138 -19.71 -2.30 -2.23
N LEU A 139 -19.66 -0.98 -2.43
CA LEU A 139 -20.49 -0.24 -3.37
C LEU A 139 -20.28 -0.74 -4.81
N GLY A 140 -21.32 -1.32 -5.41
CA GLY A 140 -21.28 -1.98 -6.72
C GLY A 140 -21.74 -3.45 -6.66
N GLY A 141 -21.59 -4.08 -5.49
CA GLY A 141 -22.14 -5.41 -5.24
C GLY A 141 -21.32 -6.60 -5.70
N GLU A 142 -20.29 -6.36 -6.50
CA GLU A 142 -19.44 -7.39 -7.08
C GLU A 142 -18.57 -8.08 -6.02
N THR A 143 -18.30 -7.41 -4.89
CA THR A 143 -17.52 -7.96 -3.78
C THR A 143 -18.21 -7.74 -2.44
N HIS A 144 -17.99 -8.65 -1.50
CA HIS A 144 -18.47 -8.51 -0.13
C HIS A 144 -17.47 -9.08 0.86
N THR A 145 -17.58 -8.61 2.10
CA THR A 145 -16.85 -9.14 3.25
C THR A 145 -17.82 -9.47 4.39
N THR A 146 -17.36 -10.26 5.36
CA THR A 146 -18.13 -10.61 6.56
C THR A 146 -17.24 -10.44 7.79
N PHE A 147 -17.83 -10.21 8.96
CA PHE A 147 -17.04 -10.15 10.20
C PHE A 147 -16.30 -11.45 10.49
N LYS A 148 -16.86 -12.60 10.08
CA LYS A 148 -16.16 -13.88 10.17
C LYS A 148 -14.85 -13.87 9.38
N MET A 149 -14.91 -13.45 8.11
CA MET A 149 -13.70 -13.33 7.28
C MET A 149 -12.69 -12.36 7.89
N MET A 150 -13.15 -11.20 8.40
CA MET A 150 -12.26 -10.27 9.10
C MET A 150 -11.64 -10.93 10.34
N GLY A 151 -12.39 -11.75 11.09
CA GLY A 151 -11.86 -12.53 12.20
C GLY A 151 -10.77 -13.51 11.77
N ASP A 152 -11.03 -14.27 10.69
CA ASP A 152 -10.07 -15.22 10.11
C ASP A 152 -8.79 -14.49 9.63
N ASP A 153 -8.95 -13.29 9.03
CA ASP A 153 -7.83 -12.43 8.61
C ASP A 153 -7.02 -11.89 9.81
N LEU A 154 -7.68 -11.56 10.93
CA LEU A 154 -7.00 -11.12 12.16
C LEU A 154 -6.26 -12.28 12.85
N ASP A 155 -6.81 -13.50 12.80
CA ASP A 155 -6.08 -14.70 13.25
C ASP A 155 -4.82 -14.95 12.40
N LEU A 156 -4.87 -14.62 11.10
CA LEU A 156 -3.69 -14.66 10.24
C LEU A 156 -2.65 -13.60 10.67
N MET A 157 -3.10 -12.39 11.02
CA MET A 157 -2.22 -11.33 11.54
C MET A 157 -1.59 -11.70 12.90
N ASP A 158 -2.29 -12.44 13.76
CA ASP A 158 -1.74 -12.95 15.03
C ASP A 158 -0.59 -13.94 14.76
N ARG A 159 -0.76 -14.87 13.82
CA ARG A 159 0.32 -15.77 13.38
C ARG A 159 1.50 -15.00 12.79
N ASN A 160 1.23 -13.93 12.06
CA ASN A 160 2.27 -13.05 11.54
C ASN A 160 3.04 -12.35 12.66
N LEU A 161 2.35 -11.88 13.71
CA LEU A 161 2.98 -11.29 14.89
C LEU A 161 3.96 -12.25 15.57
N GLU A 162 3.61 -13.52 15.72
CA GLU A 162 4.53 -14.53 16.27
C GLU A 162 5.84 -14.60 15.46
N LYS A 163 5.75 -14.51 14.13
CA LYS A 163 6.91 -14.46 13.23
C LYS A 163 7.70 -13.17 13.31
N ILE A 164 7.04 -12.03 13.46
CA ILE A 164 7.70 -10.76 13.73
C ILE A 164 8.53 -10.87 15.03
N VAL A 165 7.92 -11.34 16.12
CA VAL A 165 8.60 -11.47 17.42
C VAL A 165 9.79 -12.43 17.35
N GLU A 166 9.63 -13.58 16.68
CA GLU A 166 10.74 -14.51 16.41
C GLU A 166 11.91 -13.81 15.69
N GLN A 167 11.61 -12.99 14.67
CA GLN A 167 12.59 -12.28 13.86
C GLN A 167 13.28 -11.12 14.61
N VAL A 168 12.57 -10.44 15.51
CA VAL A 168 13.17 -9.45 16.43
C VAL A 168 14.14 -10.13 17.39
N GLU A 169 13.75 -11.25 18.00
CA GLU A 169 14.63 -11.98 18.91
C GLU A 169 15.89 -12.51 18.21
N LYS A 170 15.78 -13.05 16.99
CA LYS A 170 16.97 -13.45 16.23
C LYS A 170 17.93 -12.29 15.95
N ARG A 171 17.40 -11.11 15.61
CA ARG A 171 18.19 -9.88 15.42
C ARG A 171 18.92 -9.45 16.70
N LYS A 172 18.25 -9.55 17.86
CA LYS A 172 18.89 -9.32 19.17
C LYS A 172 20.03 -10.30 19.41
N ARG A 173 19.81 -11.59 19.16
CA ARG A 173 20.86 -12.61 19.32
C ARG A 173 22.03 -12.42 18.36
N CYS A 174 21.77 -12.01 17.12
CA CYS A 174 22.81 -11.62 16.16
C CYS A 174 23.72 -10.51 16.72
N PHE A 175 23.11 -9.47 17.28
CA PHE A 175 23.85 -8.32 17.77
C PHE A 175 24.57 -8.59 19.12
N PHE A 176 23.87 -9.23 20.07
CA PHE A 176 24.37 -9.39 21.44
C PHE A 176 25.10 -10.71 21.70
N GLU A 177 24.76 -11.81 21.01
CA GLU A 177 25.32 -13.14 21.27
C GLU A 177 26.40 -13.53 20.25
N SER A 178 26.05 -13.63 18.96
CA SER A 178 26.97 -14.16 17.93
C SER A 178 26.52 -13.82 16.51
N VAL A 179 27.50 -13.59 15.61
CA VAL A 179 27.27 -13.41 14.16
C VAL A 179 26.57 -14.61 13.51
N GLU A 180 26.62 -15.80 14.12
CA GLU A 180 25.97 -17.01 13.60
C GLU A 180 24.44 -16.92 13.61
N PHE A 181 23.87 -16.05 14.46
CA PHE A 181 22.43 -15.80 14.48
C PHE A 181 22.00 -14.76 13.43
N CYS A 182 22.95 -14.08 12.78
CA CYS A 182 22.63 -13.14 11.72
C CYS A 182 22.20 -13.92 10.48
N GLU A 183 20.95 -13.75 10.04
CA GLU A 183 20.52 -14.33 8.79
C GLU A 183 21.09 -13.48 7.65
N LYS A 184 21.99 -14.07 6.84
CA LYS A 184 22.25 -13.51 5.52
C LYS A 184 20.97 -13.73 4.72
N PRO A 185 20.34 -12.70 4.14
CA PRO A 185 19.10 -12.88 3.41
C PRO A 185 19.33 -13.88 2.27
N LEU A 186 18.83 -15.09 2.49
CA LEU A 186 18.70 -16.14 1.50
C LEU A 186 17.29 -16.05 0.93
N LYS A 187 16.86 -14.87 0.46
CA LYS A 187 15.96 -14.92 -0.69
C LYS A 187 16.78 -15.69 -1.73
N LYS A 188 16.29 -16.87 -2.14
CA LYS A 188 16.92 -17.59 -3.23
C LYS A 188 16.79 -16.67 -4.43
N PHE A 189 17.81 -15.85 -4.67
CA PHE A 189 17.92 -15.02 -5.86
C PHE A 189 18.01 -16.00 -7.01
N GLN A 190 16.86 -16.23 -7.65
CA GLN A 190 16.81 -17.04 -8.84
C GLN A 190 17.23 -16.14 -9.99
N LYS A 191 17.85 -16.77 -11.00
CA LYS A 191 18.04 -16.08 -12.26
C LYS A 191 16.65 -15.65 -12.76
N PRO A 192 16.48 -14.39 -13.18
CA PRO A 192 15.19 -13.89 -13.67
C PRO A 192 14.58 -14.85 -14.68
N ILE A 193 13.34 -15.28 -14.42
CA ILE A 193 12.60 -16.11 -15.37
C ILE A 193 11.89 -15.17 -16.32
N ARG A 194 12.34 -15.13 -17.59
CA ARG A 194 11.64 -14.36 -18.62
C ARG A 194 10.23 -14.89 -18.78
N SER A 195 9.23 -14.05 -18.54
CA SER A 195 7.85 -14.39 -18.83
C SER A 195 7.57 -14.20 -20.33
N ASP A 196 7.32 -15.30 -21.05
CA ASP A 196 6.81 -15.25 -22.43
C ASP A 196 5.33 -14.82 -22.38
N ARG A 197 5.06 -13.52 -22.60
CA ARG A 197 3.69 -12.99 -22.59
C ARG A 197 3.19 -12.75 -24.00
N ASN A 198 2.42 -13.71 -24.50
CA ASN A 198 1.48 -13.51 -25.62
C ASN A 198 0.09 -13.28 -25.04
N GLU A 199 -0.19 -12.06 -24.59
CA GLU A 199 -1.55 -11.66 -24.22
C GLU A 199 -2.10 -10.62 -25.21
N SER A 200 -3.39 -10.71 -25.49
CA SER A 200 -4.10 -9.71 -26.30
C SER A 200 -4.05 -8.37 -25.60
N GLU A 201 -3.65 -7.31 -26.32
CA GLU A 201 -3.60 -5.96 -25.75
C GLU A 201 -4.96 -5.53 -25.17
N PRO A 202 -4.98 -4.85 -24.00
CA PRO A 202 -6.21 -4.30 -23.46
C PRO A 202 -6.74 -3.15 -24.32
N VAL A 203 -8.07 -2.98 -24.31
CA VAL A 203 -8.71 -1.79 -24.89
C VAL A 203 -8.72 -0.70 -23.82
N ILE A 204 -7.86 0.31 -23.97
CA ILE A 204 -7.83 1.49 -23.12
C ILE A 204 -8.89 2.50 -23.58
N LEU A 205 -9.70 2.98 -22.64
CA LEU A 205 -10.72 3.98 -22.89
C LEU A 205 -10.08 5.35 -23.15
N GLU A 206 -10.71 6.15 -24.01
CA GLU A 206 -10.25 7.51 -24.32
C GLU A 206 -10.31 8.44 -23.10
N SER A 207 -9.37 9.39 -23.02
CA SER A 207 -9.26 10.34 -21.91
C SER A 207 -10.55 11.12 -21.63
N ALA A 208 -11.23 11.56 -22.69
CA ALA A 208 -12.51 12.27 -22.59
C ALA A 208 -13.59 11.38 -21.97
N LEU A 209 -13.62 10.09 -22.35
CA LEU A 209 -14.56 9.14 -21.76
C LEU A 209 -14.22 8.91 -20.28
N LEU A 210 -12.95 8.76 -19.93
CA LEU A 210 -12.52 8.61 -18.53
C LEU A 210 -12.71 9.88 -17.68
N GLY A 211 -12.99 11.03 -18.30
CA GLY A 211 -13.10 12.32 -17.62
C GLY A 211 -11.75 12.80 -17.08
N LEU A 212 -10.66 12.49 -17.78
CA LEU A 212 -9.33 12.96 -17.42
C LEU A 212 -9.23 14.46 -17.74
N ASP A 213 -8.72 15.23 -16.80
CA ASP A 213 -8.48 16.66 -16.95
C ASP A 213 -7.18 16.86 -17.73
N GLU A 214 -7.25 17.46 -18.91
CA GLU A 214 -6.09 17.69 -19.78
C GLU A 214 -4.99 18.53 -19.11
N ASN A 215 -5.31 19.28 -18.06
CA ASN A 215 -4.33 20.09 -17.32
C ASN A 215 -3.61 19.29 -16.22
N LYS A 216 -4.00 18.03 -15.98
CA LYS A 216 -3.37 17.16 -14.98
C LYS A 216 -2.38 16.21 -15.63
N LYS A 217 -1.28 15.97 -14.94
CA LYS A 217 -0.30 14.95 -15.31
C LYS A 217 -0.73 13.60 -14.73
N TYR A 218 -0.97 12.64 -15.61
CA TYR A 218 -1.26 11.25 -15.27
C TYR A 218 -0.04 10.38 -15.57
N GLY A 219 0.28 9.48 -14.64
CA GLY A 219 1.21 8.36 -14.85
C GLY A 219 0.47 7.11 -15.32
N GLY A 220 1.17 6.24 -16.05
CA GLY A 220 0.62 4.99 -16.57
C GLY A 220 -0.03 5.10 -17.97
N PRO A 221 -0.93 4.16 -18.34
CA PRO A 221 -1.58 3.21 -17.44
C PRO A 221 -0.66 2.05 -17.04
N TYR A 222 -0.70 1.67 -15.77
CA TYR A 222 0.08 0.58 -15.18
C TYR A 222 -0.74 -0.70 -15.11
N GLU A 223 -0.13 -1.84 -15.44
CA GLU A 223 -0.74 -3.17 -15.29
C GLU A 223 -0.49 -3.72 -13.87
N ILE A 224 -1.56 -3.97 -13.12
CA ILE A 224 -1.51 -4.40 -11.72
C ILE A 224 -2.39 -5.63 -11.51
N ASN A 225 -1.91 -6.57 -10.70
CA ASN A 225 -2.69 -7.74 -10.32
C ASN A 225 -3.60 -7.41 -9.13
N SER A 226 -4.92 -7.48 -9.36
CA SER A 226 -5.95 -7.20 -8.37
C SER A 226 -7.28 -7.92 -8.67
N PRO A 227 -7.91 -8.56 -7.66
CA PRO A 227 -9.21 -9.23 -7.81
C PRO A 227 -10.41 -8.27 -7.78
N CYS A 228 -10.17 -6.96 -7.79
CA CYS A 228 -11.14 -5.94 -7.40
C CYS A 228 -12.34 -5.72 -8.33
N TRP A 229 -12.18 -5.88 -9.66
CA TRP A 229 -13.17 -5.38 -10.63
C TRP A 229 -13.55 -6.39 -11.74
N GLU A 230 -12.87 -7.53 -11.82
CA GLU A 230 -13.16 -8.62 -12.78
C GLU A 230 -12.74 -9.97 -12.21
N LYS A 231 -13.23 -11.07 -12.82
CA LYS A 231 -12.61 -12.41 -12.67
C LYS A 231 -11.18 -12.47 -13.19
N LYS A 232 -10.74 -11.48 -13.97
CA LYS A 232 -9.37 -11.36 -14.47
C LYS A 232 -8.54 -10.61 -13.44
N GLU A 233 -7.38 -11.18 -13.11
CA GLU A 233 -6.46 -10.62 -12.13
C GLU A 233 -5.79 -9.34 -12.63
N LYS A 234 -5.62 -9.14 -13.95
CA LYS A 234 -4.90 -7.98 -14.49
C LYS A 234 -5.80 -6.78 -14.72
N GLN A 235 -5.40 -5.63 -14.16
CA GLN A 235 -6.11 -4.36 -14.22
C GLN A 235 -5.17 -3.25 -14.70
N TYR A 236 -5.70 -2.25 -15.40
CA TYR A 236 -4.90 -1.14 -15.93
C TYR A 236 -5.32 0.16 -15.26
N LEU A 237 -4.39 0.86 -14.61
CA LEU A 237 -4.68 2.02 -13.78
C LEU A 237 -3.80 3.21 -14.16
N TYR A 238 -4.42 4.36 -14.39
CA TYR A 238 -3.74 5.66 -14.35
C TYR A 238 -3.56 6.09 -12.90
N SER A 239 -2.39 6.66 -12.59
CA SER A 239 -2.11 7.31 -11.30
C SER A 239 -2.02 8.81 -11.51
N PHE A 240 -2.51 9.60 -10.57
CA PHE A 240 -2.18 11.01 -10.51
C PHE A 240 -2.22 11.55 -9.09
N ARG A 241 -1.43 12.59 -8.87
CA ARG A 241 -1.38 13.31 -7.60
C ARG A 241 -2.43 14.41 -7.60
N ASN A 242 -3.43 14.29 -6.73
CA ASN A 242 -4.45 15.32 -6.53
C ASN A 242 -4.15 16.14 -5.28
N CYS A 243 -3.82 17.42 -5.45
CA CYS A 243 -3.51 18.32 -4.34
C CYS A 243 -4.63 19.36 -4.17
N ARG A 244 -5.32 19.34 -3.03
CA ARG A 244 -6.31 20.38 -2.69
C ARG A 244 -5.65 21.71 -2.37
N ASN A 245 -4.51 21.65 -1.68
CA ASN A 245 -3.56 22.74 -1.51
C ASN A 245 -2.18 22.18 -1.93
N PRO A 246 -1.54 22.70 -3.01
CA PRO A 246 -0.26 22.18 -3.52
C PRO A 246 0.86 22.11 -2.48
N LYS A 247 0.75 22.89 -1.39
CA LYS A 247 1.75 22.95 -0.33
C LYS A 247 1.49 22.05 0.88
N GLU A 248 0.30 21.48 1.05
CA GLU A 248 -0.09 20.88 2.35
C GLU A 248 -0.83 19.54 2.28
N TYR A 249 -1.59 19.27 1.22
CA TYR A 249 -2.42 18.06 1.20
C TYR A 249 -2.62 17.51 -0.20
N CYS A 250 -1.94 16.40 -0.47
CA CYS A 250 -2.05 15.66 -1.72
C CYS A 250 -2.40 14.20 -1.45
N VAL A 251 -3.19 13.63 -2.35
CA VAL A 251 -3.56 12.21 -2.35
C VAL A 251 -3.13 11.58 -3.66
N ALA A 252 -2.85 10.27 -3.63
CA ALA A 252 -2.67 9.47 -4.84
C ALA A 252 -4.04 8.94 -5.26
N GLU A 253 -4.54 9.40 -6.40
CA GLU A 253 -5.78 8.89 -6.99
C GLU A 253 -5.48 7.95 -8.14
N LEU A 254 -6.28 6.88 -8.24
CA LEU A 254 -6.15 5.84 -9.24
C LEU A 254 -7.42 5.79 -10.08
N ILE A 255 -7.27 5.66 -11.40
CA ILE A 255 -8.37 5.60 -12.38
C ILE A 255 -8.18 4.37 -13.26
N LEU A 256 -9.17 3.48 -13.33
CA LEU A 256 -9.18 2.36 -14.26
C LEU A 256 -9.19 2.87 -15.69
N ALA A 257 -8.23 2.40 -16.47
CA ALA A 257 -8.04 2.78 -17.85
C ALA A 257 -8.95 2.00 -18.79
N THR A 258 -9.47 0.84 -18.38
CA THR A 258 -10.28 -0.07 -19.20
C THR A 258 -11.78 0.01 -18.91
N LYS A 259 -12.19 0.67 -17.83
CA LYS A 259 -13.59 0.71 -17.39
C LYS A 259 -13.99 2.08 -16.87
N LYS A 260 -15.29 2.38 -17.06
CA LYS A 260 -15.95 3.55 -16.49
C LYS A 260 -17.19 3.13 -15.71
N TYR A 261 -17.41 3.81 -14.58
CA TYR A 261 -18.59 3.63 -13.74
C TYR A 261 -19.35 4.95 -13.61
N TYR A 262 -20.65 4.82 -13.34
CA TYR A 262 -21.57 5.93 -13.10
C TYR A 262 -22.26 5.76 -11.76
N GLN A 263 -22.56 6.87 -11.10
CA GLN A 263 -23.39 6.89 -9.91
C GLN A 263 -24.83 7.23 -10.29
N LYS A 264 -25.80 6.42 -9.87
CA LYS A 264 -27.21 6.77 -9.92
C LYS A 264 -27.50 7.88 -8.93
N LEU A 265 -28.23 8.90 -9.38
CA LEU A 265 -28.64 10.00 -8.55
C LEU A 265 -29.58 9.53 -7.42
N SER A 266 -29.31 9.97 -6.20
CA SER A 266 -30.10 9.63 -5.02
C SER A 266 -31.05 10.75 -4.62
N ASP A 267 -32.27 10.41 -4.17
CA ASP A 267 -33.20 11.41 -3.61
C ASP A 267 -32.77 11.87 -2.20
N ASN A 268 -31.85 11.12 -1.60
CA ASN A 268 -31.36 11.31 -0.25
C ASN A 268 -30.27 12.39 -0.14
N LEU A 269 -29.60 12.72 -1.26
CA LEU A 269 -28.53 13.71 -1.29
C LEU A 269 -29.04 15.00 -1.94
N PRO A 270 -28.96 16.17 -1.27
CA PRO A 270 -29.52 17.41 -1.81
C PRO A 270 -29.03 17.80 -3.21
N PHE A 271 -27.73 17.63 -3.50
CA PHE A 271 -27.19 17.90 -4.82
C PHE A 271 -27.73 16.93 -5.89
N ASP A 272 -27.82 15.65 -5.55
CA ASP A 272 -28.33 14.64 -6.47
C ASP A 272 -29.82 14.86 -6.76
N LYS A 273 -30.58 15.29 -5.74
CA LYS A 273 -31.98 15.67 -5.88
C LYS A 273 -32.16 16.86 -6.83
N LEU A 274 -31.33 17.90 -6.70
CA LEU A 274 -31.33 19.04 -7.62
C LEU A 274 -31.10 18.59 -9.08
N LEU A 275 -30.17 17.67 -9.31
CA LEU A 275 -29.89 17.13 -10.64
C LEU A 275 -31.07 16.30 -11.18
N LYS A 276 -31.71 15.50 -10.33
CA LYS A 276 -32.93 14.76 -10.68
C LYS A 276 -34.09 15.67 -11.04
N GLU A 277 -34.29 16.77 -10.31
CA GLU A 277 -35.31 17.77 -10.60
C GLU A 277 -35.10 18.44 -11.98
N LYS A 278 -33.83 18.51 -12.44
CA LYS A 278 -33.47 18.94 -13.81
C LYS A 278 -33.55 17.83 -14.85
N GLY A 279 -33.99 16.62 -14.47
CA GLY A 279 -34.14 15.48 -15.35
C GLY A 279 -32.87 14.69 -15.61
N GLY A 280 -31.88 14.76 -14.72
CA GLY A 280 -30.72 13.87 -14.73
C GLY A 280 -31.03 12.53 -14.07
N THR A 281 -30.32 11.47 -14.47
CA THR A 281 -30.44 10.12 -13.90
C THR A 281 -29.14 9.62 -13.27
N LEU A 282 -28.00 10.08 -13.77
CA LEU A 282 -26.67 9.60 -13.44
C LEU A 282 -25.67 10.76 -13.26
N THR A 283 -24.57 10.52 -12.56
CA THR A 283 -23.40 11.41 -12.57
C THR A 283 -22.14 10.60 -12.83
N HIS A 284 -21.06 11.31 -13.21
CA HIS A 284 -19.73 10.73 -13.14
C HIS A 284 -19.48 10.17 -11.74
N GLN A 285 -19.02 8.91 -11.67
CA GLN A 285 -18.35 8.42 -10.48
C GLN A 285 -16.90 8.91 -10.59
N SER A 286 -16.54 9.90 -9.78
CA SER A 286 -15.21 10.52 -9.79
C SER A 286 -14.15 9.49 -9.47
N ALA A 287 -13.32 9.18 -10.48
CA ALA A 287 -12.45 8.01 -10.55
C ALA A 287 -13.24 6.70 -10.35
N THR A 288 -12.76 5.60 -10.91
CA THR A 288 -13.15 4.27 -10.44
C THR A 288 -12.52 4.06 -9.06
N SER A 289 -12.94 4.87 -8.10
CA SER A 289 -12.35 4.93 -6.78
C SER A 289 -12.49 3.55 -6.13
N PRO A 290 -11.50 3.07 -5.36
CA PRO A 290 -11.52 1.88 -4.47
C PRO A 290 -12.81 1.55 -3.72
N TYR A 291 -13.86 2.38 -3.75
CA TYR A 291 -15.13 2.16 -3.05
C TYR A 291 -15.85 0.86 -3.43
N ALA A 292 -15.48 0.25 -4.57
CA ALA A 292 -15.95 -1.07 -4.98
C ALA A 292 -15.05 -2.23 -4.51
N CYS A 293 -13.85 -1.95 -3.98
CA CYS A 293 -12.89 -2.98 -3.59
C CYS A 293 -12.25 -2.77 -2.21
N ASN A 294 -12.41 -3.79 -1.36
CA ASN A 294 -11.80 -3.84 -0.02
C ASN A 294 -10.39 -4.44 0.00
N ASN A 295 -9.88 -4.86 -1.16
CA ASN A 295 -8.46 -5.20 -1.29
C ASN A 295 -7.72 -3.94 -1.75
N LEU A 296 -7.04 -3.26 -0.82
CA LEU A 296 -6.23 -2.08 -1.14
C LEU A 296 -4.76 -2.40 -1.44
N GLU A 297 -4.36 -3.66 -1.63
CA GLU A 297 -2.97 -4.00 -2.01
C GLU A 297 -2.51 -3.31 -3.28
N TYR A 298 -3.44 -3.05 -4.20
CA TYR A 298 -3.12 -2.40 -5.45
C TYR A 298 -2.68 -0.94 -5.28
N HIS A 299 -3.05 -0.26 -4.18
CA HIS A 299 -2.63 1.13 -3.93
C HIS A 299 -1.11 1.29 -3.73
N PRO A 300 -0.48 0.61 -2.75
CA PRO A 300 0.97 0.68 -2.57
C PRO A 300 1.74 0.12 -3.78
N LYS A 301 1.19 -0.89 -4.46
CA LYS A 301 1.75 -1.41 -5.71
C LYS A 301 1.76 -0.35 -6.82
N ALA A 302 0.61 0.31 -7.06
CA ALA A 302 0.50 1.39 -8.05
C ALA A 302 1.39 2.58 -7.70
N ALA A 303 1.42 2.99 -6.42
CA ALA A 303 2.26 4.09 -5.96
C ALA A 303 3.75 3.81 -6.13
N THR A 304 4.18 2.56 -5.87
CA THR A 304 5.55 2.11 -6.07
C THR A 304 5.91 2.06 -7.55
N LEU A 305 5.05 1.50 -8.40
CA LEU A 305 5.22 1.51 -9.85
C LEU A 305 5.36 2.93 -10.41
N ASP A 306 4.43 3.82 -10.04
CA ASP A 306 4.38 5.20 -10.53
C ASP A 306 5.61 6.01 -10.08
N TYR A 307 5.97 5.92 -8.79
CA TYR A 307 7.15 6.57 -8.26
C TYR A 307 8.42 6.06 -8.94
N PHE A 308 8.58 4.74 -9.05
CA PHE A 308 9.77 4.13 -9.63
C PHE A 308 9.93 4.51 -11.11
N TYR A 309 8.84 4.43 -11.88
CA TYR A 309 8.82 4.79 -13.29
C TYR A 309 9.17 6.27 -13.48
N GLU A 310 8.49 7.18 -12.79
CA GLU A 310 8.74 8.62 -12.94
C GLU A 310 10.15 9.03 -12.52
N LYS A 311 10.70 8.40 -11.46
CA LYS A 311 12.02 8.72 -10.95
C LYS A 311 13.15 8.20 -11.83
N TYR A 312 13.03 6.98 -12.39
CA TYR A 312 14.16 6.27 -12.98
C TYR A 312 14.06 6.00 -14.49
N ARG A 313 12.94 6.31 -15.16
CA ARG A 313 12.76 6.03 -16.61
C ARG A 313 13.81 6.64 -17.53
N TYR A 314 14.52 7.68 -17.09
CA TYR A 314 15.58 8.35 -17.85
C TYR A 314 16.98 8.05 -17.32
N GLU A 315 17.10 7.21 -16.29
CA GLU A 315 18.35 6.89 -15.62
C GLU A 315 18.49 5.37 -15.51
N SER A 316 18.88 4.72 -16.61
CA SER A 316 19.21 3.29 -16.61
C SER A 316 20.45 3.05 -15.74
N PHE A 317 20.30 2.23 -14.70
CA PHE A 317 21.41 1.85 -13.83
C PHE A 317 22.38 0.96 -14.59
N PHE A 318 21.87 -0.06 -15.29
CA PHE A 318 22.71 -1.05 -15.96
C PHE A 318 23.43 -0.48 -17.19
N GLU A 319 22.83 0.44 -17.94
CA GLU A 319 23.51 1.09 -19.08
C GLU A 319 24.76 1.85 -18.63
N ARG A 320 24.74 2.47 -17.43
CA ARG A 320 25.93 3.16 -16.89
C ARG A 320 27.08 2.20 -16.56
N LEU A 321 26.79 0.92 -16.32
CA LEU A 321 27.80 -0.11 -16.08
C LEU A 321 28.38 -0.70 -17.39
N MET A 322 27.85 -0.31 -18.56
CA MET A 322 28.25 -0.83 -19.87
C MET A 322 29.43 -0.10 -20.52
N ASP A 323 30.09 0.84 -19.84
CA ASP A 323 31.32 1.48 -20.35
C ASP A 323 32.35 0.42 -20.78
N GLU A 324 32.80 0.44 -22.04
CA GLU A 324 33.50 -0.70 -22.66
C GLU A 324 34.74 -1.17 -21.88
N ASN A 325 35.52 -0.24 -21.34
CA ASN A 325 36.75 -0.56 -20.60
C ASN A 325 36.42 -1.16 -19.24
N ARG A 326 35.40 -0.64 -18.57
CA ARG A 326 34.96 -1.13 -17.26
C ARG A 326 34.21 -2.45 -17.38
N PHE A 327 33.27 -2.55 -18.31
CA PHE A 327 32.44 -3.73 -18.51
C PHE A 327 33.29 -4.96 -18.85
N ALA A 328 34.31 -4.81 -19.70
CA ALA A 328 35.24 -5.89 -20.04
C ALA A 328 36.04 -6.42 -18.82
N SER A 329 36.21 -5.59 -17.79
CA SER A 329 36.96 -5.96 -16.56
C SER A 329 36.14 -6.80 -15.58
N PHE A 330 34.81 -6.82 -15.71
CA PHE A 330 33.96 -7.59 -14.80
C PHE A 330 34.05 -9.10 -15.06
N PRO A 331 33.94 -9.94 -14.00
CA PRO A 331 33.80 -11.38 -14.16
C PRO A 331 32.65 -11.75 -15.11
N GLU A 332 32.76 -12.88 -15.80
CA GLU A 332 31.75 -13.33 -16.78
C GLU A 332 30.34 -13.40 -16.20
N GLU A 333 30.20 -13.94 -14.99
CA GLU A 333 28.91 -14.00 -14.27
C GLU A 333 28.32 -12.60 -14.02
N VAL A 334 29.15 -11.64 -13.62
CA VAL A 334 28.74 -10.25 -13.38
C VAL A 334 28.32 -9.58 -14.68
N ARG A 335 29.08 -9.77 -15.77
CA ARG A 335 28.71 -9.24 -17.10
C ARG A 335 27.38 -9.81 -17.58
N ALA A 336 27.15 -11.10 -17.37
CA ALA A 336 25.88 -11.74 -17.70
C ALA A 336 24.72 -11.14 -16.90
N ALA A 337 24.90 -10.94 -15.59
CA ALA A 337 23.90 -10.33 -14.72
C ALA A 337 23.57 -8.88 -15.10
N ILE A 338 24.58 -8.08 -15.44
CA ILE A 338 24.39 -6.69 -15.91
C ILE A 338 23.61 -6.67 -17.23
N MET A 339 23.95 -7.55 -18.19
CA MET A 339 23.24 -7.64 -19.47
C MET A 339 21.78 -8.07 -19.31
N GLU A 340 21.52 -8.99 -18.38
CA GLU A 340 20.18 -9.43 -18.04
C GLU A 340 19.38 -8.31 -17.37
N GLY A 341 19.95 -7.64 -16.37
CA GLY A 341 19.34 -6.49 -15.71
C GLY A 341 19.06 -5.33 -16.65
N ARG A 342 19.95 -5.05 -17.61
CA ARG A 342 19.72 -4.08 -18.69
C ARG A 342 18.50 -4.47 -19.53
N GLY A 343 18.35 -5.76 -19.83
CA GLY A 343 17.17 -6.29 -20.50
C GLY A 343 15.89 -6.08 -19.69
N ALA A 344 15.94 -6.28 -18.37
CA ALA A 344 14.82 -6.03 -17.47
C ALA A 344 14.44 -4.54 -17.39
N GLU A 345 15.42 -3.64 -17.23
CA GLU A 345 15.17 -2.17 -17.26
C GLU A 345 14.51 -1.76 -18.57
N LYS A 346 15.03 -2.24 -19.71
CA LYS A 346 14.45 -1.97 -21.03
C LYS A 346 13.02 -2.49 -21.13
N SER A 347 12.78 -3.74 -20.72
CA SER A 347 11.47 -4.38 -20.73
C SER A 347 10.44 -3.62 -19.89
N PHE A 348 10.87 -3.07 -18.75
CA PHE A 348 10.03 -2.30 -17.85
C PHE A 348 9.77 -0.87 -18.36
N PHE A 349 10.83 -0.09 -18.68
CA PHE A 349 10.69 1.33 -19.02
C PHE A 349 10.19 1.58 -20.45
N GLU A 350 10.46 0.68 -21.39
CA GLU A 350 9.92 0.77 -22.77
C GLU A 350 8.59 0.03 -22.93
N ALA A 351 8.04 -0.52 -21.84
CA ALA A 351 6.72 -1.13 -21.83
C ALA A 351 5.66 -0.11 -22.24
N ARG A 352 4.74 -0.50 -23.13
CA ARG A 352 3.52 0.28 -23.37
C ARG A 352 2.70 0.45 -22.08
N PHE A 353 2.65 -0.62 -21.27
CA PHE A 353 2.01 -0.64 -19.96
C PHE A 353 3.00 -1.27 -18.95
N PRO A 354 3.77 -0.46 -18.20
CA PRO A 354 4.63 -0.99 -17.14
C PRO A 354 3.79 -1.78 -16.14
N SER A 355 4.27 -2.96 -15.74
CA SER A 355 3.47 -3.94 -14.97
C SER A 355 4.14 -4.31 -13.65
N GLU A 356 3.34 -4.74 -12.65
CA GLU A 356 3.85 -5.32 -11.39
C GLU A 356 4.84 -6.47 -11.63
N ASP A 357 4.54 -7.36 -12.56
CA ASP A 357 5.40 -8.53 -12.79
C ASP A 357 6.76 -8.16 -13.40
N ARG A 358 6.80 -7.21 -14.35
CA ARG A 358 8.05 -6.64 -14.87
C ARG A 358 8.83 -5.86 -13.82
N LEU A 359 8.13 -5.23 -12.88
CA LEU A 359 8.78 -4.57 -11.74
C LEU A 359 9.42 -5.60 -10.81
N GLU A 360 8.78 -6.75 -10.61
CA GLU A 360 9.34 -7.88 -9.85
C GLU A 360 10.56 -8.49 -10.57
N GLU A 361 10.51 -8.70 -11.90
CA GLU A 361 11.67 -9.13 -12.71
C GLU A 361 12.85 -8.15 -12.56
N LEU A 362 12.56 -6.85 -12.51
CA LEU A 362 13.57 -5.81 -12.30
C LEU A 362 14.11 -5.80 -10.87
N PHE A 363 13.25 -6.01 -9.87
CA PHE A 363 13.63 -6.20 -8.47
C PHE A 363 14.60 -7.38 -8.31
N GLU A 364 14.27 -8.55 -8.89
CA GLU A 364 15.13 -9.74 -8.86
C GLU A 364 16.51 -9.45 -9.47
N SER A 365 16.53 -8.69 -10.57
CA SER A 365 17.76 -8.27 -11.25
C SER A 365 18.63 -7.36 -10.37
N TYR A 366 18.07 -6.32 -9.77
CA TYR A 366 18.80 -5.44 -8.85
C TYR A 366 19.30 -6.20 -7.62
N ALA A 367 18.47 -7.10 -7.08
CA ALA A 367 18.82 -7.87 -5.90
C ALA A 367 19.96 -8.84 -6.16
N TYR A 368 19.91 -9.57 -7.27
CA TYR A 368 20.98 -10.49 -7.68
C TYR A 368 22.29 -9.75 -7.92
N VAL A 369 22.25 -8.60 -8.59
CA VAL A 369 23.43 -7.79 -8.88
C VAL A 369 24.01 -7.16 -7.61
N SER A 370 23.15 -6.67 -6.69
CA SER A 370 23.56 -6.15 -5.38
C SER A 370 24.36 -7.20 -4.60
N ARG A 371 23.91 -8.46 -4.64
CA ARG A 371 24.64 -9.59 -4.04
C ARG A 371 25.98 -9.86 -4.71
N LEU A 372 26.05 -9.89 -6.05
CA LEU A 372 27.32 -10.13 -6.75
C LEU A 372 28.36 -9.06 -6.42
N PHE A 373 27.91 -7.85 -6.12
CA PHE A 373 28.79 -6.74 -5.77
C PHE A 373 29.00 -6.54 -4.26
N SER A 374 28.36 -7.34 -3.39
CA SER A 374 28.56 -7.27 -1.94
C SER A 374 30.02 -7.59 -1.61
N GLY A 375 30.77 -6.58 -1.17
CA GLY A 375 32.20 -6.70 -0.86
C GLY A 375 33.15 -6.58 -2.06
N SER A 376 32.67 -6.17 -3.24
CA SER A 376 33.52 -5.93 -4.41
C SER A 376 33.92 -4.46 -4.56
N GLU A 377 35.06 -4.20 -5.21
CA GLU A 377 35.53 -2.84 -5.58
C GLU A 377 35.01 -2.38 -6.96
N PHE A 378 34.13 -3.16 -7.59
CA PHE A 378 33.68 -2.94 -8.97
C PHE A 378 32.69 -1.79 -9.13
N LEU A 379 31.96 -1.46 -8.07
CA LEU A 379 31.03 -0.34 -8.00
C LEU A 379 31.59 0.78 -7.14
N SER A 380 31.46 2.02 -7.60
CA SER A 380 31.68 3.19 -6.74
C SER A 380 30.63 3.23 -5.62
N ASP A 381 30.92 3.95 -4.53
CA ASP A 381 29.98 4.12 -3.42
C ASP A 381 28.61 4.62 -3.90
N LYS A 382 28.62 5.65 -4.75
CA LYS A 382 27.40 6.21 -5.35
C LYS A 382 26.57 5.18 -6.13
N GLU A 383 27.22 4.25 -6.84
CA GLU A 383 26.50 3.21 -7.59
C GLU A 383 25.98 2.10 -6.68
N ARG A 384 26.73 1.75 -5.63
CA ARG A 384 26.23 0.84 -4.60
C ARG A 384 24.99 1.43 -3.93
N ASP A 385 25.05 2.71 -3.57
CA ASP A 385 23.93 3.42 -2.92
C ASP A 385 22.71 3.53 -3.84
N ASP A 386 22.88 3.84 -5.12
CA ASP A 386 21.75 3.87 -6.08
C ASP A 386 21.15 2.47 -6.29
N LEU A 387 21.98 1.43 -6.45
CA LEU A 387 21.50 0.05 -6.58
C LEU A 387 20.71 -0.39 -5.35
N ARG A 388 21.23 -0.10 -4.15
CA ARG A 388 20.58 -0.37 -2.87
C ARG A 388 19.27 0.39 -2.74
N THR A 389 19.27 1.68 -3.06
CA THR A 389 18.07 2.53 -3.03
C THR A 389 16.97 1.98 -3.95
N ARG A 390 17.32 1.59 -5.17
CA ARG A 390 16.38 0.98 -6.12
C ARG A 390 15.85 -0.35 -5.60
N TYR A 391 16.72 -1.22 -5.11
CA TYR A 391 16.36 -2.50 -4.51
C TYR A 391 15.38 -2.33 -3.33
N SER A 392 15.74 -1.51 -2.34
CA SER A 392 14.91 -1.29 -1.14
C SER A 392 13.55 -0.68 -1.48
N LEU A 393 13.51 0.24 -2.44
CA LEU A 393 12.26 0.87 -2.88
C LEU A 393 11.26 -0.15 -3.44
N LEU A 394 11.75 -1.13 -4.21
CA LEU A 394 10.93 -2.19 -4.79
C LEU A 394 10.53 -3.25 -3.76
N ASP A 395 11.43 -3.59 -2.83
CA ASP A 395 11.17 -4.59 -1.78
C ASP A 395 10.14 -4.08 -0.76
N GLU A 396 10.33 -2.86 -0.26
CA GLU A 396 9.50 -2.29 0.81
C GLU A 396 8.10 -1.93 0.31
N LYS A 397 7.94 -1.53 -0.96
CA LYS A 397 6.67 -1.06 -1.55
C LYS A 397 6.04 0.13 -0.79
N MET A 398 6.90 0.97 -0.18
CA MET A 398 6.52 2.11 0.67
C MET A 398 6.62 3.47 -0.03
N ALA A 399 6.84 3.49 -1.36
CA ALA A 399 6.95 4.74 -2.11
C ALA A 399 5.64 5.55 -2.06
N ASN A 400 5.75 6.87 -1.83
CA ASN A 400 4.61 7.78 -1.72
C ASN A 400 3.52 7.31 -0.73
N PHE A 401 3.91 6.56 0.32
CA PHE A 401 2.94 6.02 1.27
C PHE A 401 2.16 7.11 2.01
N ASP A 402 2.73 8.30 2.20
CA ASP A 402 2.06 9.48 2.73
C ASP A 402 0.81 9.88 1.90
N LEU A 403 0.89 9.77 0.57
CA LEU A 403 -0.23 10.07 -0.32
C LEU A 403 -1.37 9.06 -0.17
N ILE A 404 -1.04 7.81 0.16
CA ILE A 404 -2.02 6.74 0.44
C ILE A 404 -2.69 7.00 1.80
N VAL A 405 -1.91 7.35 2.83
CA VAL A 405 -2.47 7.71 4.15
C VAL A 405 -3.39 8.93 4.05
N ASN A 406 -2.99 9.98 3.30
CA ASN A 406 -3.86 11.12 3.03
C ASN A 406 -5.13 10.70 2.28
N TRP A 407 -5.05 9.75 1.36
CA TRP A 407 -6.23 9.25 0.67
C TRP A 407 -7.23 8.59 1.65
N ILE A 408 -6.72 7.83 2.63
CA ILE A 408 -7.53 7.22 3.69
C ILE A 408 -8.19 8.28 4.57
N ASP A 409 -7.43 9.31 4.97
CA ASP A 409 -7.93 10.45 5.76
C ASP A 409 -9.02 11.22 5.01
N LEU A 410 -8.81 11.53 3.73
CA LEU A 410 -9.82 12.16 2.87
C LEU A 410 -11.09 11.32 2.80
N TYR A 411 -10.95 10.00 2.75
CA TYR A 411 -12.11 9.12 2.71
C TYR A 411 -12.83 9.04 4.06
N PHE A 412 -12.07 9.00 5.16
CA PHE A 412 -12.61 8.95 6.50
C PHE A 412 -13.32 10.24 6.89
N SER A 413 -12.76 11.41 6.58
CA SER A 413 -13.44 12.70 6.77
C SER A 413 -14.75 12.82 5.98
N ARG A 414 -14.83 12.24 4.77
CA ARG A 414 -16.10 12.16 4.00
C ARG A 414 -17.12 11.22 4.63
N LEU A 415 -16.67 10.13 5.25
CA LEU A 415 -17.55 9.21 5.98
C LEU A 415 -18.10 9.93 7.22
N ASP A 416 -17.22 10.57 7.99
CA ASP A 416 -17.55 11.35 9.19
C ASP A 416 -18.68 12.36 8.93
N GLN A 417 -18.49 13.24 7.93
CA GLN A 417 -19.50 14.23 7.52
C GLN A 417 -20.87 13.63 7.16
N LYS A 418 -20.89 12.39 6.66
CA LYS A 418 -22.12 11.70 6.24
C LYS A 418 -22.67 10.76 7.30
N PHE A 419 -21.89 10.46 8.34
CA PHE A 419 -22.21 9.40 9.28
C PHE A 419 -23.49 9.69 10.07
N PRO A 420 -23.76 10.90 10.59
CA PRO A 420 -25.03 11.20 11.26
C PRO A 420 -26.25 10.90 10.39
N TYR A 421 -26.19 11.31 9.12
CA TYR A 421 -27.25 11.06 8.14
C TYR A 421 -27.42 9.56 7.85
N LEU A 422 -26.31 8.84 7.65
CA LEU A 422 -26.32 7.39 7.39
C LEU A 422 -26.83 6.60 8.60
N ALA A 423 -26.46 7.01 9.80
CA ALA A 423 -26.89 6.38 11.04
C ALA A 423 -28.41 6.54 11.25
N GLU A 424 -28.93 7.76 11.06
CA GLU A 424 -30.35 8.06 11.26
C GLU A 424 -31.25 7.44 10.19
N LYS A 425 -30.86 7.52 8.90
CA LYS A 425 -31.73 7.12 7.78
C LYS A 425 -31.59 5.66 7.38
N ASN A 426 -30.38 5.10 7.46
CA ASN A 426 -30.06 3.78 6.92
C ASN A 426 -29.72 2.76 8.01
N GLY A 427 -29.79 3.15 9.29
CA GLY A 427 -29.40 2.29 10.42
C GLY A 427 -27.92 1.92 10.41
N VAL A 428 -27.08 2.74 9.76
CA VAL A 428 -25.63 2.50 9.65
C VAL A 428 -24.98 2.74 11.01
N GLY A 429 -24.51 1.67 11.65
CA GLY A 429 -23.93 1.73 13.00
C GLY A 429 -22.42 1.52 13.04
N LYS A 430 -21.89 1.42 14.27
CA LYS A 430 -20.49 1.03 14.58
C LYS A 430 -19.97 -0.14 13.74
N PRO A 431 -20.73 -1.25 13.53
CA PRO A 431 -20.26 -2.35 12.68
C PRO A 431 -19.88 -1.92 11.27
N PHE A 432 -20.63 -0.99 10.65
CA PHE A 432 -20.33 -0.53 9.30
C PHE A 432 -18.97 0.19 9.24
N VAL A 433 -18.64 1.03 10.23
CA VAL A 433 -17.36 1.75 10.23
C VAL A 433 -16.19 0.77 10.27
N TYR A 434 -16.26 -0.28 11.09
CA TYR A 434 -15.20 -1.29 11.14
C TYR A 434 -15.18 -2.18 9.89
N ALA A 435 -16.35 -2.57 9.37
CA ALA A 435 -16.45 -3.42 8.17
C ALA A 435 -15.97 -2.71 6.89
N PHE A 436 -16.30 -1.43 6.76
CA PHE A 436 -15.86 -0.54 5.67
C PHE A 436 -14.34 -0.28 5.71
N ARG A 437 -13.71 -0.58 6.84
CA ARG A 437 -12.28 -0.46 7.09
C ARG A 437 -11.59 -1.82 7.09
N SER A 438 -12.19 -2.85 6.49
CA SER A 438 -11.59 -4.17 6.20
C SER A 438 -10.24 -4.12 5.47
N ASN A 439 -9.79 -2.93 5.06
CA ASN A 439 -8.47 -2.61 4.52
C ASN A 439 -7.34 -2.60 5.57
N TYR A 440 -7.40 -3.43 6.61
CA TYR A 440 -6.34 -3.60 7.62
C TYR A 440 -4.96 -3.87 7.02
N LEU A 441 -4.92 -4.35 5.78
CA LEU A 441 -3.70 -4.50 4.99
C LEU A 441 -2.83 -3.23 4.97
N LEU A 442 -3.42 -2.06 4.74
CA LEU A 442 -2.62 -0.83 4.70
C LEU A 442 -2.14 -0.47 6.11
N PHE A 443 -2.96 -0.73 7.12
CA PHE A 443 -2.72 -0.30 8.50
C PHE A 443 -1.71 -1.16 9.27
N PHE A 444 -1.67 -2.45 8.97
CA PHE A 444 -0.70 -3.40 9.52
C PHE A 444 0.40 -3.76 8.52
N LEU A 445 0.46 -3.06 7.38
CA LEU A 445 1.50 -3.18 6.37
C LEU A 445 1.63 -4.60 5.77
N ASN A 446 0.53 -5.34 5.66
CA ASN A 446 0.51 -6.74 5.20
C ASN A 446 0.98 -6.93 3.74
N PHE A 447 1.04 -5.85 2.96
CA PHE A 447 1.55 -5.87 1.59
C PHE A 447 3.08 -5.87 1.51
N SER A 448 3.76 -5.53 2.61
CA SER A 448 5.20 -5.28 2.63
C SER A 448 5.94 -6.30 3.50
N PRO A 449 7.12 -6.78 3.07
CA PRO A 449 7.95 -7.67 3.88
C PRO A 449 8.40 -7.01 5.19
N ILE A 450 8.38 -5.67 5.30
CA ILE A 450 8.77 -4.97 6.53
C ILE A 450 7.93 -5.36 7.75
N ALA A 451 6.67 -5.77 7.53
CA ALA A 451 5.76 -6.22 8.58
C ALA A 451 5.14 -7.60 8.28
N TRP A 452 5.15 -8.11 7.05
CA TRP A 452 4.53 -9.39 6.69
C TRP A 452 5.57 -10.50 6.50
N ARG A 453 5.53 -11.53 7.35
CA ARG A 453 6.55 -12.59 7.46
C ARG A 453 6.05 -14.00 7.14
N ILE A 454 4.75 -14.16 6.92
CA ILE A 454 4.14 -15.43 6.54
C ILE A 454 3.75 -15.44 5.06
N PRO A 455 3.78 -16.61 4.39
CA PRO A 455 3.46 -16.71 2.96
C PRO A 455 1.97 -16.54 2.67
N GLU A 456 1.09 -16.92 3.60
CA GLU A 456 -0.35 -16.77 3.42
C GLU A 456 -0.74 -15.28 3.36
N LYS A 457 -1.74 -14.97 2.54
CA LYS A 457 -2.33 -13.63 2.41
C LYS A 457 -3.78 -13.66 2.90
N PRO A 458 -4.27 -12.60 3.56
CA PRO A 458 -5.68 -12.56 3.93
C PRO A 458 -6.57 -12.51 2.68
N GLU A 459 -7.78 -13.06 2.75
CA GLU A 459 -8.65 -13.25 1.59
C GLU A 459 -9.45 -11.96 1.29
N TYR A 460 -9.72 -11.13 2.31
CA TYR A 460 -10.32 -9.78 2.31
C TYR A 460 -11.73 -9.64 1.74
N LEU A 461 -12.04 -10.33 0.64
CA LEU A 461 -13.28 -10.25 -0.10
C LEU A 461 -13.63 -11.58 -0.74
N LEU A 462 -14.93 -11.82 -0.85
CA LEU A 462 -15.47 -12.84 -1.74
C LEU A 462 -16.12 -12.14 -2.92
N ILE A 463 -15.78 -12.59 -4.13
CA ILE A 463 -16.49 -12.19 -5.34
C ILE A 463 -17.93 -12.69 -5.19
N GLY A 464 -18.87 -11.74 -5.09
CA GLY A 464 -20.29 -12.01 -4.96
C GLY A 464 -20.91 -12.41 -6.30
N ALA A 465 -22.07 -13.08 -6.26
CA ALA A 465 -22.95 -13.11 -7.43
C ALA A 465 -23.45 -11.67 -7.68
N ASP A 466 -23.53 -11.26 -8.94
CA ASP A 466 -24.06 -9.96 -9.38
C ASP A 466 -25.20 -9.52 -8.47
N ILE A 467 -25.00 -8.43 -7.72
CA ILE A 467 -26.13 -7.81 -7.06
C ILE A 467 -27.05 -7.32 -8.16
N ASP A 468 -28.35 -7.57 -8.00
CA ASP A 468 -29.39 -7.02 -8.84
C ASP A 468 -29.06 -5.55 -9.14
N ALA A 469 -28.62 -5.29 -10.37
CA ALA A 469 -28.07 -4.00 -10.80
C ALA A 469 -29.09 -2.87 -10.64
N SER A 470 -30.38 -3.19 -10.50
CA SER A 470 -31.43 -2.23 -10.16
C SER A 470 -31.19 -1.58 -8.79
N ARG A 471 -30.64 -2.31 -7.82
CA ARG A 471 -30.40 -1.87 -6.43
C ARG A 471 -29.04 -1.21 -6.22
N SER A 472 -28.08 -1.42 -7.11
CA SER A 472 -26.78 -0.76 -7.00
C SER A 472 -26.89 0.73 -7.31
N THR A 473 -26.28 1.58 -6.47
CA THR A 473 -26.12 3.02 -6.70
C THR A 473 -24.97 3.34 -7.65
N VAL A 474 -24.08 2.38 -7.92
CA VAL A 474 -22.97 2.52 -8.87
C VAL A 474 -23.08 1.42 -9.92
N ILE A 475 -23.00 1.76 -11.19
CA ILE A 475 -23.16 0.83 -12.31
C ILE A 475 -22.05 1.03 -13.35
N SER A 476 -21.64 -0.04 -14.04
CA SER A 476 -20.68 0.05 -15.15
C SER A 476 -21.27 0.81 -16.33
N ARG A 477 -20.41 1.28 -17.25
CA ARG A 477 -20.85 1.94 -18.49
C ARG A 477 -21.71 1.02 -19.35
N GLU A 478 -21.33 -0.23 -19.50
CA GLU A 478 -22.08 -1.21 -20.29
C GLU A 478 -23.50 -1.35 -19.74
N LYS A 479 -23.62 -1.40 -18.41
CA LYS A 479 -24.93 -1.49 -17.75
C LYS A 479 -25.71 -0.18 -17.84
N ALA A 480 -25.05 0.96 -17.69
CA ALA A 480 -25.69 2.25 -17.87
C ALA A 480 -26.26 2.41 -19.29
N LEU A 481 -25.52 1.99 -20.32
CA LEU A 481 -25.97 2.01 -21.70
C LEU A 481 -27.18 1.10 -21.92
N GLU A 482 -27.17 -0.10 -21.34
CA GLU A 482 -28.32 -1.02 -21.38
C GLU A 482 -29.57 -0.42 -20.70
N MET A 483 -29.39 0.27 -19.56
CA MET A 483 -30.49 0.78 -18.74
C MET A 483 -31.07 2.11 -19.24
N PHE A 484 -30.23 3.03 -19.74
CA PHE A 484 -30.62 4.41 -20.00
C PHE A 484 -30.38 4.85 -21.45
N GLY A 485 -29.53 4.12 -22.20
CA GLY A 485 -29.07 4.55 -23.52
C GLY A 485 -28.03 5.68 -23.45
N GLU A 486 -27.29 5.86 -24.55
CA GLU A 486 -26.19 6.83 -24.62
C GLU A 486 -26.65 8.29 -24.48
N GLU A 487 -27.75 8.66 -25.13
CA GLU A 487 -28.30 10.02 -25.13
C GLU A 487 -28.67 10.51 -23.73
N GLU A 488 -29.29 9.65 -22.91
CA GLU A 488 -29.70 10.01 -21.55
C GLU A 488 -28.50 10.10 -20.59
N ILE A 489 -27.48 9.26 -20.80
CA ILE A 489 -26.21 9.38 -20.08
C ILE A 489 -25.59 10.74 -20.40
N GLU A 490 -25.39 11.07 -21.68
CA GLU A 490 -24.78 12.34 -22.09
C GLU A 490 -25.54 13.56 -21.56
N LYS A 491 -26.87 13.54 -21.64
CA LYS A 491 -27.72 14.58 -21.05
C LYS A 491 -27.49 14.72 -19.54
N SER A 492 -27.47 13.60 -18.80
CA SER A 492 -27.26 13.63 -17.36
C SER A 492 -25.87 14.16 -16.97
N LEU A 493 -24.83 13.80 -17.74
CA LEU A 493 -23.47 14.30 -17.52
C LEU A 493 -23.36 15.81 -17.80
N ARG A 494 -23.99 16.32 -18.86
CA ARG A 494 -24.07 17.76 -19.13
C ARG A 494 -24.75 18.52 -17.99
N LEU A 495 -25.87 18.01 -17.47
CA LEU A 495 -26.56 18.61 -16.33
C LEU A 495 -25.67 18.67 -15.08
N TYR A 496 -24.85 17.64 -14.86
CA TYR A 496 -23.87 17.62 -13.78
C TYR A 496 -22.79 18.70 -13.97
N GLU A 497 -22.23 18.82 -15.17
CA GLU A 497 -21.24 19.84 -15.52
C GLU A 497 -21.80 21.27 -15.36
N GLU A 498 -23.03 21.51 -15.84
CA GLU A 498 -23.73 22.79 -15.72
C GLU A 498 -24.07 23.16 -14.26
N ALA A 499 -24.34 22.18 -13.41
CA ALA A 499 -24.63 22.41 -12.00
C ALA A 499 -23.39 22.83 -11.19
N GLY A 500 -22.20 22.72 -11.77
CA GLY A 500 -20.94 23.06 -11.13
C GLY A 500 -20.47 22.03 -10.10
N SER A 501 -19.45 22.39 -9.33
CA SER A 501 -18.83 21.48 -8.37
C SER A 501 -19.79 21.10 -7.24
N LYS A 502 -20.01 19.78 -7.05
CA LYS A 502 -20.72 19.23 -5.88
C LYS A 502 -20.15 19.78 -4.56
N HIS A 503 -18.83 20.02 -4.49
CA HIS A 503 -18.20 20.60 -3.32
C HIS A 503 -18.66 22.05 -3.07
N ASP A 504 -18.75 22.87 -4.12
CA ASP A 504 -19.19 24.26 -4.00
C ASP A 504 -20.67 24.34 -3.63
N PHE A 505 -21.48 23.41 -4.14
CA PHE A 505 -22.88 23.30 -3.73
C PHE A 505 -23.03 23.10 -2.21
N TYR A 506 -22.33 22.10 -1.63
CA TYR A 506 -22.41 21.84 -0.19
C TYR A 506 -21.72 22.92 0.65
N LYS A 507 -20.68 23.58 0.14
CA LYS A 507 -20.06 24.72 0.81
C LYS A 507 -21.02 25.91 0.94
N ASN A 508 -21.84 26.14 -0.09
CA ASN A 508 -22.78 27.26 -0.14
C ASN A 508 -24.16 26.90 0.45
N ASN A 509 -24.44 25.62 0.69
CA ASN A 509 -25.68 25.09 1.25
C ASN A 509 -25.36 24.03 2.32
N PRO A 510 -24.77 24.44 3.47
CA PRO A 510 -24.31 23.52 4.51
C PRO A 510 -25.43 22.75 5.20
#